data_AF-A0A2V6DPD4-F1
#
_entry.id   AF-A0A2V6DPD4-F1
#
_cell.length_a   1.000
_cell.length_b   1.000
_cell.length_c   1.000
_cell.angle_alpha   90.00
_cell.angle_beta   90.00
_cell.angle_gamma   90.00
#
_symmetry.space_group_name_H-M   'P 1'
#
loop_
_entity.id
_entity.type
_entity.pdbx_description
1 polymer ?
#
loop_
_entity_poly.entity_id
_entity_poly.type
_entity_poly.pdbx_seq_one_letter_code
_entity_poly.pdbx_strand_id
1 'polypeptide(L)'
;MNLSHYDMMRPDFAAMKSEGILGVIHEATYPRLERDAKYFERQQAATRAGLLWGAYHYGNGTDPIRQADHFLSVVSNAWAQTDPAARSNGVLLVLDFEKNGHYPVGTMLVYQAIAFVQRIHERTGKYPGIYSGEYNMRQTLGSRNVSGVQKSILAKCWLWLANYSSQPRATSPWDFWHLWQYCGDGRCKLPQSAYPKSVANIVKA
;
A
#
# COMPACT_ATOMS: atom_id res chain seq x y z
N MET A 1 9.17 2.55 -3.70
CA MET A 1 9.40 1.17 -3.20
C MET A 1 8.38 0.85 -2.12
N ASN A 2 8.02 -0.42 -1.91
CA ASN A 2 7.25 -0.83 -0.73
C ASN A 2 8.02 -1.83 0.14
N LEU A 3 7.68 -1.88 1.43
CA LEU A 3 8.31 -2.73 2.44
C LEU A 3 7.26 -3.31 3.40
N SER A 4 7.58 -4.42 4.05
CA SER A 4 6.73 -5.13 4.99
C SER A 4 7.53 -5.78 6.13
N HIS A 5 6.82 -6.51 7.00
CA HIS A 5 7.43 -7.24 8.10
C HIS A 5 8.34 -8.37 7.59
N TYR A 6 8.09 -8.90 6.39
CA TYR A 6 8.89 -9.93 5.73
C TYR A 6 10.28 -9.44 5.29
N ASP A 7 10.47 -8.13 5.12
CA ASP A 7 11.77 -7.56 4.79
C ASP A 7 12.66 -7.60 6.03
N MET A 8 13.46 -8.65 6.21
CA MET A 8 14.26 -8.83 7.44
C MET A 8 15.56 -8.02 7.47
N MET A 9 15.99 -7.47 6.34
CA MET A 9 17.15 -6.59 6.29
C MET A 9 16.85 -5.21 6.90
N ARG A 10 17.92 -4.49 7.28
CA ARG A 10 17.87 -3.07 7.62
C ARG A 10 18.01 -2.25 6.34
N PRO A 11 16.97 -1.54 5.85
CA PRO A 11 17.06 -0.76 4.63
C PRO A 11 18.02 0.43 4.79
N ASP A 12 18.86 0.67 3.78
CA ASP A 12 19.66 1.88 3.69
C ASP A 12 18.87 2.99 2.98
N PHE A 13 18.10 3.74 3.78
CA PHE A 13 17.25 4.82 3.27
C PHE A 13 18.04 6.02 2.71
N ALA A 14 19.26 6.25 3.19
CA ALA A 14 20.10 7.32 2.66
C ALA A 14 20.59 6.97 1.25
N ALA A 15 21.06 5.74 1.05
CA ALA A 15 21.42 5.23 -0.26
C ALA A 15 20.21 5.17 -1.21
N MET A 16 19.02 4.75 -0.72
CA MET A 16 17.80 4.81 -1.54
C MET A 16 17.51 6.22 -2.05
N LYS A 17 17.65 7.23 -1.17
CA LYS A 17 17.48 8.63 -1.55
C LYS A 17 18.51 9.07 -2.60
N SER A 18 19.78 8.72 -2.43
CA SER A 18 20.84 9.09 -3.39
C SER A 18 20.69 8.38 -4.73
N GLU A 19 20.10 7.19 -4.76
CA GLU A 19 19.74 6.45 -5.98
C GLU A 19 18.43 6.96 -6.63
N GLY A 20 17.83 8.03 -6.10
CA GLY A 20 16.70 8.71 -6.72
C GLY A 20 15.32 8.21 -6.27
N ILE A 21 15.23 7.35 -5.24
CA ILE A 21 13.94 6.99 -4.66
C ILE A 21 13.30 8.21 -4.01
N LEU A 22 12.05 8.47 -4.36
CA LEU A 22 11.28 9.58 -3.82
C LEU A 22 10.61 9.25 -2.50
N GLY A 23 10.20 7.99 -2.31
CA GLY A 23 9.48 7.56 -1.13
C GLY A 23 9.29 6.05 -0.99
N VAL A 24 8.83 5.68 0.20
CA VAL A 24 8.60 4.30 0.65
C VAL A 24 7.16 4.16 1.13
N ILE A 25 6.47 3.11 0.69
CA ILE A 25 5.15 2.71 1.22
C ILE A 25 5.34 1.46 2.07
N HIS A 26 5.10 1.53 3.37
CA HIS A 26 5.41 0.46 4.31
C HIS A 26 4.15 -0.16 4.91
N GLU A 27 4.13 -1.47 5.14
CA GLU A 27 3.06 -2.12 5.89
C GLU A 27 3.00 -1.54 7.30
N ALA A 28 1.87 -0.98 7.70
CA ALA A 28 1.70 -0.53 9.07
C ALA A 28 0.99 -1.58 9.91
N THR A 29 -0.04 -2.20 9.32
CA THR A 29 -0.89 -3.17 10.01
C THR A 29 -1.34 -4.27 9.07
N TYR A 30 -1.55 -5.45 9.63
CA TYR A 30 -2.01 -6.63 8.92
C TYR A 30 -3.02 -7.40 9.78
N PRO A 31 -3.65 -8.48 9.27
CA PRO A 31 -4.73 -9.16 9.97
C PRO A 31 -4.36 -9.68 11.35
N ARG A 32 -5.40 -9.88 12.16
CA ARG A 32 -5.38 -10.00 13.64
C ARG A 32 -5.14 -8.67 14.37
N LEU A 33 -5.32 -7.54 13.67
CA LEU A 33 -5.09 -6.19 14.21
C LEU A 33 -3.67 -6.06 14.77
N GLU A 34 -2.71 -6.58 14.01
CA GLU A 34 -1.31 -6.53 14.35
C GLU A 34 -0.64 -5.32 13.69
N ARG A 35 0.33 -4.77 14.40
CA ARG A 35 1.22 -3.72 13.90
C ARG A 35 2.51 -4.38 13.40
N ASP A 36 2.98 -3.97 12.23
CA ASP A 36 4.34 -4.31 11.80
C ASP A 36 5.37 -3.71 12.79
N ALA A 37 6.14 -4.59 13.43
CA ALA A 37 7.11 -4.21 14.45
C ALA A 37 8.18 -3.23 13.95
N LYS A 38 8.49 -3.22 12.64
CA LYS A 38 9.50 -2.37 12.01
C LYS A 38 8.95 -1.05 11.49
N TYR A 39 7.62 -0.90 11.44
CA TYR A 39 6.98 0.28 10.84
C TYR A 39 7.48 1.59 11.46
N PHE A 40 7.52 1.66 12.80
CA PHE A 40 7.93 2.86 13.51
C PHE A 40 9.39 3.24 13.21
N GLU A 41 10.33 2.32 13.44
CA GLU A 41 11.75 2.60 13.24
C GLU A 41 12.08 2.97 11.79
N ARG A 42 11.44 2.32 10.82
CA ARG A 42 11.66 2.56 9.39
C ARG A 42 11.05 3.88 8.94
N GLN A 43 9.87 4.26 9.44
CA GLN A 43 9.33 5.58 9.20
C GLN A 43 10.29 6.67 9.68
N GLN A 44 10.79 6.54 10.91
CA GLN A 44 11.71 7.51 11.49
C GLN A 44 13.01 7.62 10.70
N ALA A 45 13.57 6.48 10.25
CA ALA A 45 14.79 6.47 9.45
C ALA A 45 14.58 7.02 8.03
N ALA A 46 13.50 6.65 7.35
CA ALA A 46 13.21 7.09 5.99
C ALA A 46 12.91 8.60 5.92
N THR A 47 12.11 9.11 6.86
CA THR A 47 11.79 10.55 6.94
C THR A 47 13.03 11.39 7.22
N ARG A 48 13.92 10.97 8.14
CA ARG A 48 15.22 11.63 8.35
C ARG A 48 16.12 11.62 7.12
N ALA A 49 16.03 10.60 6.27
CA ALA A 49 16.73 10.55 4.99
C ALA A 49 16.07 11.42 3.89
N GLY A 50 14.97 12.13 4.21
CA GLY A 50 14.28 13.01 3.26
C GLY A 50 13.40 12.25 2.24
N LEU A 51 12.99 11.02 2.55
CA LEU A 51 12.05 10.25 1.74
C LEU A 51 10.60 10.58 2.11
N LEU A 52 9.71 10.59 1.11
CA LEU A 52 8.27 10.58 1.34
C LEU A 52 7.84 9.25 1.97
N TRP A 53 6.81 9.29 2.80
CA TRP A 53 6.32 8.12 3.54
C TRP A 53 4.87 7.78 3.20
N GLY A 54 4.63 6.49 2.99
CA GLY A 54 3.32 5.90 2.86
C GLY A 54 3.17 4.71 3.79
N ALA A 55 1.93 4.38 4.10
CA ALA A 55 1.52 3.30 4.95
C ALA A 55 0.45 2.47 4.22
N TYR A 56 0.53 1.15 4.30
CA TYR A 56 -0.54 0.29 3.84
C TYR A 56 -1.05 -0.65 4.94
N HIS A 57 -2.31 -1.05 4.80
CA HIS A 57 -2.93 -2.10 5.60
C HIS A 57 -3.24 -3.32 4.74
N TYR A 58 -2.76 -4.51 5.13
CA TYR A 58 -3.12 -5.77 4.49
C TYR A 58 -4.51 -6.24 4.96
N GLY A 59 -5.50 -6.12 4.08
CA GLY A 59 -6.90 -6.40 4.43
C GLY A 59 -7.23 -7.89 4.52
N ASN A 60 -8.17 -8.24 5.41
CA ASN A 60 -8.83 -9.54 5.40
C ASN A 60 -10.35 -9.44 5.61
N GLY A 61 -11.02 -10.59 5.64
CA GLY A 61 -12.47 -10.70 5.81
C GLY A 61 -13.01 -10.35 7.21
N THR A 62 -12.19 -9.84 8.15
CA THR A 62 -12.69 -9.36 9.45
C THR A 62 -13.37 -7.99 9.35
N ASP A 63 -13.81 -7.43 10.47
CA ASP A 63 -14.50 -6.13 10.53
C ASP A 63 -13.65 -5.02 9.86
N PRO A 64 -14.15 -4.41 8.75
CA PRO A 64 -13.38 -3.41 8.00
C PRO A 64 -13.25 -2.07 8.74
N ILE A 65 -14.20 -1.70 9.60
CA ILE A 65 -14.16 -0.46 10.37
C ILE A 65 -13.10 -0.57 11.46
N ARG A 66 -13.06 -1.72 12.16
CA ARG A 66 -12.01 -2.01 13.15
C ARG A 66 -10.62 -2.05 12.52
N GLN A 67 -10.49 -2.67 11.34
CA GLN A 67 -9.25 -2.66 10.57
C GLN A 67 -8.80 -1.23 10.22
N ALA A 68 -9.70 -0.39 9.71
CA ALA A 68 -9.41 1.00 9.36
C ALA A 68 -9.02 1.85 10.58
N ASP A 69 -9.75 1.76 11.69
CA ASP A 69 -9.46 2.51 12.91
C ASP A 69 -8.12 2.08 13.53
N HIS A 70 -7.83 0.77 13.52
CA HIS A 70 -6.54 0.25 13.98
C HIS A 70 -5.39 0.75 13.10
N PHE A 71 -5.51 0.65 11.78
CA PHE A 71 -4.53 1.17 10.83
C PHE A 71 -4.23 2.65 11.08
N LEU A 72 -5.27 3.50 11.18
CA LEU A 72 -5.09 4.92 11.45
C LEU A 72 -4.41 5.18 12.79
N SER A 73 -4.77 4.43 13.85
CA SER A 73 -4.17 4.60 15.18
C SER A 73 -2.67 4.34 15.19
N VAL A 74 -2.21 3.35 14.42
CA VAL A 74 -0.78 3.00 14.28
C VAL A 74 -0.06 4.08 13.50
N VAL A 75 -0.61 4.48 12.36
CA VAL A 75 -0.02 5.51 11.49
C VAL A 75 0.08 6.85 12.22
N SER A 76 -0.99 7.30 12.88
CA SER A 76 -1.01 8.58 13.59
C SER A 76 -0.06 8.58 14.78
N ASN A 77 0.05 7.48 15.53
CA ASN A 77 0.99 7.38 16.66
C ASN A 77 2.45 7.50 16.19
N ALA A 78 2.82 6.80 15.12
CA ALA A 78 4.17 6.88 14.58
C ALA A 78 4.45 8.28 14.03
N TRP A 79 3.50 8.84 13.26
CA TRP A 79 3.63 10.15 12.62
C TRP A 79 3.76 11.29 13.63
N ALA A 80 3.01 11.23 14.74
CA ALA A 80 3.08 12.21 15.82
C ALA A 80 4.46 12.32 16.48
N GLN A 81 5.30 11.29 16.33
CA GLN A 81 6.66 11.24 16.89
C GLN A 81 7.76 11.52 15.87
N THR A 82 7.43 11.68 14.59
CA THR A 82 8.41 12.08 13.56
C THR A 82 8.97 13.47 13.88
N ASP A 83 10.28 13.65 13.74
CA ASP A 83 10.93 14.96 13.87
C ASP A 83 10.22 15.99 12.97
N PRO A 84 9.67 17.09 13.51
CA PRO A 84 9.02 18.13 12.73
C PRO A 84 9.86 18.65 11.55
N ALA A 85 11.19 18.72 11.68
CA ALA A 85 12.09 19.16 10.61
C ALA A 85 12.20 18.14 9.47
N ALA A 86 11.87 16.86 9.74
CA ALA A 86 11.91 15.77 8.77
C ALA A 86 10.51 15.40 8.23
N ARG A 87 9.43 16.04 8.71
CA ARG A 87 8.05 15.72 8.29
C ARG A 87 7.77 16.27 6.89
N SER A 88 7.29 15.40 6.00
CA SER A 88 6.58 15.78 4.78
C SER A 88 5.16 16.30 5.10
N ASN A 89 4.36 16.59 4.06
CA ASN A 89 2.97 17.03 4.18
C ASN A 89 1.99 15.97 4.77
N GLY A 90 2.47 14.78 5.11
CA GLY A 90 1.68 13.72 5.71
C GLY A 90 2.09 12.34 5.23
N VAL A 91 1.30 11.34 5.64
CA VAL A 91 1.48 9.94 5.27
C VAL A 91 0.47 9.56 4.18
N LEU A 92 0.96 8.97 3.10
CA LEU A 92 0.10 8.38 2.07
C LEU A 92 -0.56 7.10 2.63
N LEU A 93 -1.88 7.00 2.61
CA LEU A 93 -2.61 5.84 3.15
C LEU A 93 -3.06 4.90 2.03
N VAL A 94 -2.94 3.59 2.23
CA VAL A 94 -3.29 2.57 1.23
C VAL A 94 -4.03 1.40 1.89
N LEU A 95 -5.12 0.95 1.26
CA LEU A 95 -5.67 -0.38 1.48
C LEU A 95 -5.01 -1.35 0.51
N ASP A 96 -4.30 -2.35 1.03
CA ASP A 96 -3.90 -3.52 0.25
C ASP A 96 -5.09 -4.49 0.16
N PHE A 97 -5.71 -4.52 -1.02
CA PHE A 97 -6.93 -5.23 -1.35
C PHE A 97 -6.64 -6.38 -2.31
N GLU A 98 -5.94 -7.39 -1.80
CA GLU A 98 -5.62 -8.60 -2.55
C GLU A 98 -6.17 -9.87 -1.88
N LYS A 99 -5.91 -11.00 -2.52
CA LYS A 99 -6.31 -12.30 -1.97
C LYS A 99 -5.54 -12.55 -0.67
N ASN A 100 -6.29 -12.83 0.37
CA ASN A 100 -5.76 -13.24 1.65
C ASN A 100 -6.09 -14.71 1.88
N GLY A 101 -5.09 -15.57 1.66
CA GLY A 101 -5.14 -17.00 1.97
C GLY A 101 -4.31 -17.37 3.20
N HIS A 102 -3.57 -16.42 3.77
CA HIS A 102 -2.63 -16.66 4.87
C HIS A 102 -3.30 -16.56 6.24
N TYR A 103 -4.34 -15.73 6.38
CA TYR A 103 -5.00 -15.47 7.66
C TYR A 103 -6.40 -16.08 7.73
N PRO A 104 -6.87 -16.45 8.94
CA PRO A 104 -8.27 -16.84 9.17
C PRO A 104 -9.24 -15.75 8.67
N VAL A 105 -10.44 -16.16 8.27
CA VAL A 105 -11.51 -15.31 7.70
C VAL A 105 -11.25 -14.85 6.25
N GLY A 106 -10.08 -15.13 5.69
CA GLY A 106 -9.84 -15.07 4.24
C GLY A 106 -9.85 -13.67 3.65
N THR A 107 -10.20 -13.59 2.36
CA THR A 107 -10.08 -12.37 1.54
C THR A 107 -11.15 -11.34 1.87
N MET A 108 -10.74 -10.07 1.97
CA MET A 108 -11.67 -8.94 2.12
C MET A 108 -12.64 -8.87 0.92
N LEU A 109 -13.92 -8.67 1.18
CA LEU A 109 -14.94 -8.51 0.14
C LEU A 109 -15.07 -7.04 -0.29
N VAL A 110 -15.67 -6.79 -1.46
CA VAL A 110 -15.81 -5.42 -2.01
C VAL A 110 -16.57 -4.48 -1.07
N TYR A 111 -17.66 -4.95 -0.44
CA TYR A 111 -18.38 -4.10 0.52
C TYR A 111 -17.55 -3.78 1.77
N GLN A 112 -16.64 -4.69 2.17
CA GLN A 112 -15.73 -4.47 3.28
C GLN A 112 -14.66 -3.46 2.91
N ALA A 113 -14.08 -3.56 1.70
CA ALA A 113 -13.16 -2.56 1.18
C ALA A 113 -13.82 -1.17 1.11
N ILE A 114 -15.08 -1.09 0.67
CA ILE A 114 -15.86 0.16 0.67
C ILE A 114 -15.99 0.73 2.08
N ALA A 115 -16.42 -0.08 3.05
CA ALA A 115 -16.54 0.36 4.44
C ALA A 115 -15.19 0.83 5.01
N PHE A 116 -14.10 0.13 4.70
CA PHE A 116 -12.75 0.52 5.10
C PHE A 116 -12.38 1.89 4.54
N VAL A 117 -12.47 2.09 3.20
CA VAL A 117 -12.04 3.36 2.59
C VAL A 117 -12.94 4.53 2.95
N GLN A 118 -14.23 4.29 3.14
CA GLN A 118 -15.15 5.31 3.67
C GLN A 118 -14.77 5.69 5.10
N ARG A 119 -14.44 4.72 5.95
CA ARG A 119 -13.98 5.01 7.31
C ARG A 119 -12.70 5.83 7.33
N ILE A 120 -11.73 5.52 6.46
CA ILE A 120 -10.53 6.35 6.31
C ILE A 120 -10.90 7.79 5.90
N HIS A 121 -11.79 7.94 4.92
CA HIS A 121 -12.25 9.26 4.47
C HIS A 121 -12.98 10.04 5.58
N GLU A 122 -13.87 9.41 6.34
CA GLU A 122 -14.54 10.03 7.49
C GLU A 122 -13.56 10.58 8.52
N ARG A 123 -12.48 9.85 8.78
CA ARG A 123 -11.50 10.20 9.82
C ARG A 123 -10.44 11.19 9.36
N THR A 124 -10.20 11.30 8.06
CA THR A 124 -9.07 12.05 7.50
C THR A 124 -9.44 13.11 6.46
N GLY A 125 -10.68 13.10 5.96
CA GLY A 125 -11.13 13.93 4.85
C GLY A 125 -10.55 13.52 3.49
N LYS A 126 -9.80 12.41 3.40
CA LYS A 126 -9.16 11.94 2.16
C LYS A 126 -9.44 10.45 1.93
N TYR A 127 -9.73 10.08 0.70
CA TYR A 127 -9.77 8.67 0.32
C TYR A 127 -8.35 8.10 0.27
N PRO A 128 -8.10 6.88 0.79
CA PRO A 128 -6.82 6.21 0.66
C PRO A 128 -6.59 5.76 -0.79
N GLY A 129 -5.41 5.20 -1.06
CA GLY A 129 -5.17 4.41 -2.25
C GLY A 129 -5.71 3.01 -2.09
N ILE A 130 -5.92 2.33 -3.21
CA ILE A 130 -6.17 0.89 -3.25
C ILE A 130 -5.06 0.23 -4.03
N TYR A 131 -4.48 -0.81 -3.44
CA TYR A 131 -3.50 -1.66 -4.07
C TYR A 131 -4.08 -3.05 -4.37
N SER A 132 -3.73 -3.61 -5.53
CA SER A 132 -4.00 -5.01 -5.88
C SER A 132 -3.25 -5.43 -7.15
N GLY A 133 -3.13 -6.73 -7.39
CA GLY A 133 -2.74 -7.26 -8.70
C GLY A 133 -3.77 -6.95 -9.78
N GLU A 134 -3.33 -6.54 -10.98
CA GLU A 134 -4.20 -6.14 -12.09
C GLU A 134 -5.27 -7.20 -12.41
N TYR A 135 -4.86 -8.48 -12.49
CA TYR A 135 -5.80 -9.58 -12.74
C TYR A 135 -6.83 -9.73 -11.61
N ASN A 136 -6.39 -9.66 -10.34
CA ASN A 136 -7.27 -9.79 -9.19
C ASN A 136 -8.30 -8.65 -9.12
N MET A 137 -7.85 -7.42 -9.37
CA MET A 137 -8.72 -6.25 -9.41
C MET A 137 -9.79 -6.37 -10.50
N ARG A 138 -9.39 -6.79 -11.71
CA ARG A 138 -10.32 -7.01 -12.83
C ARG A 138 -11.35 -8.09 -12.55
N GLN A 139 -10.94 -9.22 -11.97
CA GLN A 139 -11.88 -10.30 -11.62
C GLN A 139 -12.85 -9.85 -10.53
N THR A 140 -12.33 -9.23 -9.48
CA THR A 140 -13.13 -8.80 -8.33
C THR A 140 -14.17 -7.75 -8.74
N LEU A 141 -13.78 -6.71 -9.47
CA LEU A 141 -14.69 -5.65 -9.89
C LEU A 141 -15.47 -5.99 -11.18
N GLY A 142 -15.02 -6.98 -11.96
CA GLY A 142 -15.75 -7.51 -13.10
C GLY A 142 -16.93 -8.43 -12.72
N SER A 143 -16.99 -8.86 -11.46
CA SER A 143 -18.08 -9.70 -10.96
C SER A 143 -19.45 -9.02 -11.09
N ARG A 144 -20.46 -9.80 -11.52
CA ARG A 144 -21.87 -9.34 -11.63
C ARG A 144 -22.46 -8.91 -10.28
N ASN A 145 -21.87 -9.34 -9.17
CA ASN A 145 -22.31 -9.01 -7.82
C ASN A 145 -21.78 -7.66 -7.34
N VAL A 146 -20.95 -6.97 -8.13
CA VAL A 146 -20.42 -5.64 -7.80
C VAL A 146 -21.15 -4.57 -8.61
N SER A 147 -21.93 -3.75 -7.92
CA SER A 147 -22.76 -2.73 -8.54
C SER A 147 -21.95 -1.53 -9.05
N GLY A 148 -22.54 -0.74 -9.95
CA GLY A 148 -21.94 0.51 -10.42
C GLY A 148 -21.71 1.53 -9.28
N VAL A 149 -22.58 1.55 -8.27
CA VAL A 149 -22.43 2.40 -7.08
C VAL A 149 -21.23 1.97 -6.24
N GLN A 150 -21.04 0.66 -6.04
CA GLN A 150 -19.88 0.15 -5.32
C GLN A 150 -18.57 0.53 -6.02
N LYS A 151 -18.55 0.39 -7.35
CA LYS A 151 -17.42 0.81 -8.19
C LYS A 151 -17.15 2.31 -8.08
N SER A 152 -18.17 3.16 -8.16
CA SER A 152 -17.98 4.61 -8.10
C SER A 152 -17.45 5.09 -6.75
N ILE A 153 -17.77 4.40 -5.64
CA ILE A 153 -17.17 4.70 -4.33
C ILE A 153 -15.68 4.36 -4.33
N LEU A 154 -15.29 3.18 -4.82
CA LEU A 154 -13.88 2.78 -4.90
C LEU A 154 -13.08 3.68 -5.86
N ALA A 155 -13.70 4.16 -6.95
CA ALA A 155 -13.07 5.05 -7.92
C ALA A 155 -12.61 6.41 -7.32
N LYS A 156 -13.11 6.78 -6.14
CA LYS A 156 -12.62 7.97 -5.40
C LYS A 156 -11.23 7.76 -4.79
N CYS A 157 -10.81 6.50 -4.64
CA CYS A 157 -9.47 6.13 -4.20
C CYS A 157 -8.52 6.20 -5.39
N TRP A 158 -7.26 6.58 -5.17
CA TRP A 158 -6.24 6.48 -6.21
C TRP A 158 -5.78 5.01 -6.33
N LEU A 159 -5.29 4.64 -7.52
CA LEU A 159 -5.03 3.23 -7.85
C LEU A 159 -3.54 2.91 -7.92
N TRP A 160 -3.12 1.90 -7.15
CA TRP A 160 -1.80 1.29 -7.22
C TRP A 160 -1.93 -0.14 -7.76
N LEU A 161 -1.41 -0.43 -8.95
CA LEU A 161 -1.53 -1.76 -9.56
C LEU A 161 -0.22 -2.52 -9.56
N ALA A 162 -0.27 -3.81 -9.22
CA ALA A 162 0.80 -4.76 -9.50
C ALA A 162 0.59 -5.45 -10.85
N ASN A 163 1.61 -5.37 -11.71
CA ASN A 163 1.77 -6.23 -12.88
C ASN A 163 3.27 -6.38 -13.17
N TYR A 164 3.80 -7.57 -12.99
CA TYR A 164 5.24 -7.83 -13.13
C TYR A 164 5.65 -8.28 -14.52
N SER A 165 4.70 -8.38 -15.46
CA SER A 165 4.96 -8.83 -16.84
C SER A 165 4.96 -7.69 -17.86
N SER A 166 4.16 -6.65 -17.63
CA SER A 166 4.00 -5.51 -18.54
C SER A 166 3.43 -4.31 -17.80
N GLN A 167 3.55 -3.11 -18.40
CA GLN A 167 2.83 -1.93 -17.90
C GLN A 167 1.32 -2.24 -17.79
N PRO A 168 0.68 -1.94 -16.65
CA PRO A 168 -0.72 -2.24 -16.44
C PRO A 168 -1.57 -1.33 -17.33
N ARG A 169 -2.76 -1.80 -17.71
CA ARG A 169 -3.74 -0.95 -18.38
C ARG A 169 -4.69 -0.35 -17.34
N ALA A 170 -5.42 0.68 -17.76
CA ALA A 170 -6.59 1.14 -17.03
C ALA A 170 -7.48 -0.04 -16.64
N THR A 171 -7.95 -0.04 -15.40
CA THR A 171 -8.77 -1.12 -14.84
C THR A 171 -10.01 -0.48 -14.28
N SER A 172 -11.16 -0.76 -14.90
CA SER A 172 -12.45 -0.24 -14.44
C SER A 172 -12.64 -0.53 -12.95
N PRO A 173 -13.11 0.45 -12.16
CA PRO A 173 -13.69 1.74 -12.56
C PRO A 173 -12.72 2.90 -12.77
N TRP A 174 -11.41 2.68 -12.69
CA TRP A 174 -10.42 3.72 -12.91
C TRP A 174 -10.06 3.87 -14.39
N ASP A 175 -9.95 5.11 -14.84
CA ASP A 175 -9.48 5.46 -16.18
C ASP A 175 -7.96 5.37 -16.32
N PHE A 176 -7.22 5.41 -15.20
CA PHE A 176 -5.77 5.27 -15.16
C PHE A 176 -5.30 4.75 -13.78
N TRP A 177 -4.11 4.17 -13.73
CA TRP A 177 -3.41 3.86 -12.49
C TRP A 177 -2.46 5.00 -12.11
N HIS A 178 -2.29 5.23 -10.81
CA HIS A 178 -1.45 6.31 -10.28
C HIS A 178 -0.05 5.81 -9.94
N LEU A 179 0.06 4.57 -9.44
CA LEU A 179 1.31 3.89 -9.17
C LEU A 179 1.33 2.49 -9.79
N TRP A 180 2.50 2.06 -10.25
CA TRP A 180 2.72 0.72 -10.78
C TRP A 180 3.80 0.02 -9.96
N GLN A 181 3.44 -1.13 -9.38
CA GLN A 181 4.42 -2.08 -8.86
C GLN A 181 4.81 -3.04 -9.99
N TYR A 182 5.98 -2.79 -10.57
CA TYR A 182 6.48 -3.53 -11.73
C TYR A 182 7.32 -4.76 -11.37
N CYS A 183 7.74 -4.88 -10.11
CA CYS A 183 8.53 -5.98 -9.59
C CYS A 183 8.11 -6.27 -8.15
N GLY A 184 8.19 -7.54 -7.75
CA GLY A 184 8.03 -7.97 -6.36
C GLY A 184 8.90 -9.20 -6.12
N ASP A 185 9.60 -9.23 -4.98
CA ASP A 185 10.57 -10.28 -4.64
C ASP A 185 11.65 -10.53 -5.72
N GLY A 186 12.04 -9.46 -6.44
CA GLY A 186 12.98 -9.55 -7.57
C GLY A 186 12.40 -10.24 -8.82
N ARG A 187 11.09 -10.50 -8.86
CA ARG A 187 10.41 -11.15 -9.97
C ARG A 187 9.69 -10.12 -10.84
N CYS A 188 10.23 -9.90 -12.04
CA CYS A 188 9.53 -9.27 -13.15
C CYS A 188 10.11 -9.69 -14.50
N LYS A 189 9.32 -9.57 -15.57
CA LYS A 189 9.66 -9.91 -16.97
C LYS A 189 10.10 -8.70 -17.79
N LEU A 190 10.44 -7.59 -17.12
CA LEU A 190 10.81 -6.33 -17.76
C LEU A 190 12.32 -6.20 -17.93
N PRO A 191 12.80 -5.40 -18.91
CA PRO A 191 14.23 -5.13 -19.08
C PRO A 191 14.81 -4.41 -17.86
N GLN A 192 15.87 -4.98 -17.27
CA GLN A 192 16.48 -4.46 -16.03
C GLN A 192 17.03 -3.04 -16.16
N SER A 193 17.46 -2.65 -17.37
CA SER A 193 18.01 -1.30 -17.63
C SER A 193 17.00 -0.17 -17.38
N ALA A 194 15.71 -0.43 -17.64
CA ALA A 194 14.64 0.53 -17.42
C ALA A 194 13.86 0.27 -16.12
N TYR A 195 13.95 -0.96 -15.59
CA TYR A 195 13.20 -1.42 -14.43
C TYR A 195 14.14 -2.13 -13.45
N PRO A 196 14.92 -1.38 -12.65
CA PRO A 196 15.83 -1.95 -11.67
C PRO A 196 15.11 -2.89 -10.70
N LYS A 197 15.73 -4.03 -10.38
CA LYS A 197 15.23 -5.03 -9.41
C LYS A 197 15.89 -4.93 -8.04
N SER A 198 16.76 -3.95 -7.89
CA SER A 198 17.49 -3.66 -6.67
C SER A 198 17.59 -2.16 -6.49
N VAL A 199 17.59 -1.74 -5.22
CA VAL A 199 17.87 -0.36 -4.83
C VAL A 199 18.60 -0.36 -3.50
N ALA A 200 19.67 0.42 -3.41
CA ALA A 200 20.57 0.43 -2.27
C ALA A 200 21.00 -1.00 -1.90
N ASN A 201 20.78 -1.40 -0.64
CA ASN A 201 21.09 -2.72 -0.13
C ASN A 201 19.93 -3.74 -0.29
N ILE A 202 18.87 -3.39 -1.01
CA ILE A 202 17.75 -4.30 -1.28
C ILE A 202 17.89 -4.89 -2.68
N VAL A 203 18.20 -6.19 -2.73
CA VAL A 203 18.55 -6.91 -3.97
C VAL A 203 17.32 -7.50 -4.69
N LYS A 204 16.16 -7.50 -4.03
CA LYS A 204 14.89 -8.07 -4.53
C LYS A 204 13.75 -7.08 -4.31
N ALA A 205 13.95 -5.86 -4.80
CA ALA A 205 12.97 -4.79 -4.71
C ALA A 205 11.69 -5.10 -5.50
#